data_AF-D2TYZ2-F1
#
_entry.id   AF-D2TYZ2-F1
#
_cell.length_a   1.000
_cell.length_b   1.000
_cell.length_c   1.000
_cell.angle_alpha   90.00
_cell.angle_beta   90.00
_cell.angle_gamma   90.00
#
_symmetry.space_group_name_H-M   'P 1'
#
loop_
_entity.id
_entity.type
_entity.pdbx_description
1 polymer ?
#
loop_
_entity_poly.entity_id
_entity_poly.type
_entity_poly.pdbx_seq_one_letter_code
_entity_poly.pdbx_strand_id
1 'polypeptide(L)'
;MICRILGTLFNRSPEDPVIKPLFELIMQDQLKLSWPLEQDELLTQLAASSQDLALVIKDFKQLFLDPTSAIADSISQYSEISATAVKEFLLANGIPLSAEKADRFAALLLAASWLEDNAVQGSVINPNSVI
;
A
#
# COMPACT_ATOMS: atom_id res chain seq x y z
N MET A 1 8.00 5.92 2.59
CA MET A 1 8.06 4.70 3.46
C MET A 1 6.68 4.14 3.84
N ILE A 2 5.70 4.97 4.23
CA ILE A 2 4.33 4.51 4.58
C ILE A 2 3.70 3.68 3.45
N CYS A 3 3.81 4.17 2.22
CA CYS A 3 3.27 3.51 1.02
C CYS A 3 3.81 2.09 0.86
N ARG A 4 5.08 1.85 1.21
CA ARG A 4 5.69 0.50 1.20
C ARG A 4 5.03 -0.44 2.18
N ILE A 5 4.83 0.02 3.42
CA ILE A 5 4.26 -0.79 4.50
C ILE A 5 2.82 -1.15 4.16
N LEU A 6 1.99 -0.15 3.85
CA LEU A 6 0.59 -0.36 3.50
C LEU A 6 0.45 -1.19 2.22
N GLY A 7 1.20 -0.84 1.16
CA GLY A 7 1.20 -1.60 -0.08
C GLY A 7 1.56 -3.07 0.13
N THR A 8 2.50 -3.37 1.02
CA THR A 8 2.87 -4.76 1.36
C THR A 8 1.74 -5.48 2.11
N LEU A 9 1.12 -4.84 3.10
CA LEU A 9 -0.01 -5.40 3.87
C LEU A 9 -1.22 -5.74 3.00
N PHE A 10 -1.53 -4.92 2.00
CA PHE A 10 -2.67 -5.17 1.10
C PHE A 10 -2.32 -6.08 -0.09
N ASN A 11 -1.04 -6.23 -0.45
CA ASN A 11 -0.64 -6.98 -1.64
C ASN A 11 -0.25 -8.44 -1.35
N ARG A 12 0.03 -8.79 -0.09
CA ARG A 12 0.47 -10.14 0.30
C ARG A 12 -0.45 -10.75 1.34
N SER A 13 -0.66 -12.06 1.23
CA SER A 13 -1.35 -12.81 2.29
C SER A 13 -0.59 -12.66 3.61
N PRO A 14 -1.28 -12.52 4.75
CA PRO A 14 -0.64 -12.57 6.07
C PRO A 14 0.12 -13.89 6.35
N GLU A 15 -0.16 -14.94 5.57
CA GLU A 15 0.55 -16.23 5.62
C GLU A 15 1.88 -16.23 4.83
N ASP A 16 2.16 -15.18 4.04
CA ASP A 16 3.39 -15.08 3.24
C ASP A 16 4.63 -14.94 4.16
N PRO A 17 5.63 -15.83 4.07
CA PRO A 17 6.84 -15.72 4.87
C PRO A 17 7.56 -14.38 4.75
N VAL A 18 7.41 -13.68 3.62
CA VAL A 18 8.02 -12.36 3.37
C VAL A 18 7.41 -11.28 4.26
N ILE A 19 6.11 -11.35 4.57
CA ILE A 19 5.43 -10.34 5.39
C ILE A 19 5.46 -10.66 6.89
N LYS A 20 5.83 -11.89 7.26
CA LYS A 20 5.88 -12.33 8.67
C LYS A 20 6.64 -11.37 9.61
N PRO A 21 7.85 -10.85 9.27
CA PRO A 21 8.56 -9.92 10.16
C PRO A 21 7.80 -8.61 10.39
N LEU A 22 7.01 -8.16 9.41
CA LEU A 22 6.19 -6.96 9.54
C LEU A 22 5.01 -7.20 10.50
N PHE A 23 4.36 -8.36 10.43
CA PHE A 23 3.33 -8.73 11.40
C PHE A 23 3.90 -8.88 12.81
N GLU A 24 5.09 -9.47 12.96
CA GLU A 24 5.78 -9.55 14.26
C GLU A 24 6.04 -8.15 14.84
N LEU A 25 6.49 -7.19 14.02
CA LEU A 25 6.68 -5.79 14.43
C LEU A 25 5.37 -5.12 14.86
N ILE A 26 4.28 -5.35 14.11
CA ILE A 26 2.94 -4.83 14.42
C ILE A 26 2.42 -5.41 15.74
N MET A 27 2.49 -6.72 15.93
CA MET A 27 2.03 -7.39 17.15
C MET A 27 2.81 -6.96 18.40
N GLN A 28 4.07 -6.52 18.22
CA GLN A 28 4.89 -5.97 19.31
C GLN A 28 4.63 -4.47 19.55
N ASP A 29 3.66 -3.86 18.86
CA ASP A 29 3.32 -2.44 18.93
C ASP A 29 4.54 -1.52 18.64
N GLN A 30 5.47 -2.02 17.82
CA GLN A 30 6.71 -1.31 17.49
C GLN A 30 6.60 -0.51 16.19
N LEU A 31 5.53 -0.70 15.40
CA LEU A 31 5.32 0.04 14.16
C LEU A 31 5.28 1.56 14.39
N LYS A 32 4.73 2.02 15.50
CA LYS A 32 4.65 3.44 15.90
C LYS A 32 6.01 4.12 16.03
N LEU A 33 7.07 3.38 16.36
CA LEU A 33 8.43 3.93 16.46
C LEU A 33 8.97 4.40 15.10
N SER A 34 8.43 3.86 14.01
CA SER A 34 8.85 4.16 12.63
C SER A 34 7.74 4.84 11.82
N TRP A 35 6.60 5.15 12.44
CA TRP A 35 5.46 5.76 11.77
C TRP A 35 5.58 7.29 11.82
N PRO A 36 5.56 8.00 10.68
CA PRO A 36 5.82 9.44 10.66
C PRO A 36 4.59 10.31 10.98
N LEU A 37 3.44 9.71 11.30
CA LEU A 37 2.19 10.41 11.62
C LEU A 37 1.79 10.20 13.08
N GLU A 38 1.15 11.19 13.69
CA GLU A 38 0.57 11.09 15.04
C GLU A 38 -0.74 10.29 14.99
N GLN A 39 -0.63 8.96 15.03
CA GLN A 39 -1.75 8.01 14.89
C GLN A 39 -1.67 6.85 15.89
N ASP A 40 -1.11 7.08 17.07
CA ASP A 40 -0.82 6.03 18.06
C ASP A 40 -2.05 5.18 18.41
N GLU A 41 -3.24 5.79 18.54
CA GLU A 41 -4.46 5.05 18.85
C GLU A 41 -4.80 4.00 17.78
N LEU A 42 -4.71 4.38 16.49
CA LEU A 42 -4.97 3.47 15.37
C LEU A 42 -3.89 2.38 15.27
N LEU A 43 -2.63 2.72 15.55
CA LEU A 43 -1.52 1.77 15.52
C LEU A 43 -1.60 0.77 16.68
N THR A 44 -1.98 1.22 17.87
CA THR A 44 -2.25 0.35 19.02
C THR A 44 -3.46 -0.55 18.76
N GLN A 45 -4.51 -0.03 18.13
CA GLN A 45 -5.64 -0.85 17.71
C GLN A 45 -5.21 -1.91 16.68
N LEU A 46 -4.39 -1.53 15.68
CA LEU A 46 -3.85 -2.45 14.69
C LEU A 46 -3.01 -3.56 15.36
N ALA A 47 -2.16 -3.21 16.33
CA ALA A 47 -1.36 -4.16 17.10
C ALA A 47 -2.22 -5.14 17.89
N ALA A 48 -3.30 -4.65 18.52
CA ALA A 48 -4.25 -5.47 19.27
C ALA A 48 -5.04 -6.42 18.34
N SER A 49 -5.55 -5.92 17.22
CA SER A 49 -6.28 -6.73 16.23
C SER A 49 -5.40 -7.78 15.55
N SER A 50 -4.09 -7.52 15.44
CA SER A 50 -3.13 -8.45 14.83
C SER A 50 -2.72 -9.61 15.74
N GLN A 51 -3.13 -9.61 17.02
CA GLN A 51 -2.84 -10.73 17.94
C GLN A 51 -3.53 -12.03 17.52
N ASP A 52 -4.71 -11.95 16.91
CA ASP A 52 -5.40 -13.09 16.31
C ASP A 52 -5.11 -13.16 14.80
N LEU A 53 -3.93 -13.66 14.46
CA LEU A 53 -3.52 -13.77 13.05
C LEU A 53 -4.46 -14.68 12.25
N ALA A 54 -5.10 -15.68 12.88
CA ALA A 54 -6.03 -16.56 12.19
C ALA A 54 -7.29 -15.79 11.74
N LEU A 55 -7.80 -14.89 12.58
CA LEU A 55 -8.88 -13.98 12.20
C LEU A 55 -8.45 -13.02 11.09
N VAL A 56 -7.25 -12.42 11.18
CA VAL A 56 -6.72 -11.54 10.13
C VAL A 56 -6.60 -12.26 8.78
N ILE A 57 -6.12 -13.50 8.77
CA ILE A 57 -6.03 -14.33 7.55
C ILE A 57 -7.42 -14.58 6.95
N LYS A 58 -8.39 -14.92 7.80
CA LYS A 58 -9.76 -15.17 7.38
C LYS A 58 -10.37 -13.92 6.74
N ASP A 59 -10.25 -12.77 7.41
CA ASP A 59 -10.78 -11.50 6.93
C ASP A 59 -10.07 -11.07 5.64
N PHE A 60 -8.75 -11.22 5.55
CA PHE A 60 -8.00 -10.92 4.33
C PHE A 60 -8.51 -11.74 3.14
N LYS A 61 -8.72 -13.05 3.32
CA LYS A 61 -9.26 -13.93 2.28
C LYS A 61 -10.66 -13.49 1.84
N GLN A 62 -11.54 -13.22 2.80
CA GLN A 62 -12.91 -12.79 2.54
C GLN A 62 -12.97 -11.43 1.81
N LEU A 63 -12.09 -10.49 2.17
CA LEU A 63 -12.11 -9.14 1.62
C LEU A 63 -11.41 -9.01 0.27
N PHE A 64 -10.33 -9.77 0.02
CA PHE A 64 -9.47 -9.53 -1.14
C PHE A 64 -9.31 -10.71 -2.09
N LEU A 65 -9.63 -11.93 -1.66
CA LEU A 65 -9.47 -13.15 -2.48
C LEU A 65 -10.79 -13.80 -2.85
N ASP A 66 -11.86 -13.51 -2.12
CA ASP A 66 -13.21 -14.01 -2.41
C ASP A 66 -13.77 -13.32 -3.67
N PRO A 67 -14.14 -14.08 -4.73
CA PRO A 67 -14.80 -13.53 -5.92
C PRO A 67 -16.12 -12.81 -5.64
N THR A 68 -16.73 -13.07 -4.49
CA THR A 68 -17.97 -12.43 -4.01
C THR A 68 -17.73 -11.24 -3.10
N SER A 69 -16.47 -10.85 -2.88
CA SER A 69 -16.14 -9.67 -2.08
C SER A 69 -16.83 -8.42 -2.61
N ALA A 70 -17.44 -7.67 -1.70
CA ALA A 70 -18.03 -6.37 -2.00
C ALA A 70 -16.97 -5.26 -2.16
N ILE A 71 -15.70 -5.54 -1.84
CA ILE A 71 -14.61 -4.58 -1.97
C ILE A 71 -14.01 -4.71 -3.37
N ALA A 72 -14.12 -3.63 -4.14
CA ALA A 72 -13.42 -3.51 -5.39
C ALA A 72 -11.91 -3.43 -5.13
N ASP A 73 -11.13 -4.23 -5.87
CA ASP A 73 -9.68 -4.33 -5.69
C ASP A 73 -8.89 -3.30 -6.51
N SER A 74 -9.58 -2.64 -7.46
CA SER A 74 -8.98 -1.82 -8.51
C SER A 74 -9.58 -0.41 -8.54
N ILE A 75 -8.76 0.63 -8.73
CA ILE A 75 -9.21 2.04 -8.74
C ILE A 75 -10.17 2.34 -9.90
N SER A 76 -10.05 1.60 -11.01
CA SER A 76 -10.97 1.71 -12.15
C SER A 76 -12.43 1.36 -11.81
N GLN A 77 -12.68 0.69 -10.68
CA GLN A 77 -14.03 0.41 -10.21
C GLN A 77 -14.62 1.55 -9.35
N TYR A 78 -13.77 2.48 -8.90
CA TYR A 78 -14.15 3.62 -8.06
C TYR A 78 -14.09 4.97 -8.80
N SER A 79 -13.46 5.02 -9.98
CA SER A 79 -13.19 6.25 -10.70
C SER A 79 -13.28 6.06 -12.21
N GLU A 80 -13.32 7.16 -12.95
CA GLU A 80 -13.27 7.15 -14.42
C GLU A 80 -11.87 6.83 -14.97
N ILE A 81 -10.85 6.72 -14.10
CA ILE A 81 -9.48 6.41 -14.50
C ILE A 81 -9.40 4.94 -14.91
N SER A 82 -9.16 4.70 -16.20
CA SER A 82 -9.02 3.34 -16.72
C SER A 82 -7.74 2.66 -16.22
N ALA A 83 -7.80 1.33 -16.06
CA ALA A 83 -6.63 0.51 -15.77
C ALA A 83 -5.50 0.70 -16.81
N THR A 84 -5.86 0.97 -18.06
CA THR A 84 -4.93 1.28 -19.15
C THR A 84 -4.18 2.58 -18.90
N ALA A 85 -4.88 3.66 -18.56
CA ALA A 85 -4.26 4.95 -18.28
C ALA A 85 -3.29 4.86 -17.09
N VAL A 86 -3.66 4.11 -16.05
CA VAL A 86 -2.76 3.82 -14.93
C VAL A 86 -1.50 3.09 -15.41
N LYS A 87 -1.67 2.01 -16.17
CA LYS A 87 -0.55 1.22 -16.69
C LYS A 87 0.40 2.06 -17.54
N GLU A 88 -0.14 2.88 -18.44
CA GLU A 88 0.63 3.78 -19.30
C GLU A 88 1.43 4.80 -18.48
N PHE A 89 0.82 5.42 -17.46
CA PHE A 89 1.51 6.33 -16.55
C PHE A 89 2.67 5.63 -15.83
N LEU A 90 2.44 4.43 -15.29
CA LEU A 90 3.48 3.71 -14.56
C LEU A 90 4.67 3.33 -15.46
N LEU A 91 4.40 2.90 -16.70
CA LEU A 91 5.44 2.61 -17.69
C LEU A 91 6.23 3.86 -18.07
N ALA A 92 5.55 5.00 -18.29
CA ALA A 92 6.18 6.27 -18.64
C ALA A 92 7.13 6.78 -17.54
N ASN A 93 6.86 6.44 -16.28
CA ASN A 93 7.71 6.77 -15.14
C ASN A 93 8.77 5.69 -14.80
N GLY A 94 8.90 4.65 -15.63
CA GLY A 94 9.90 3.60 -15.44
C GLY A 94 9.63 2.65 -14.28
N ILE A 95 8.40 2.62 -13.76
CA ILE A 95 8.03 1.77 -12.63
C ILE A 95 7.96 0.31 -13.11
N PRO A 96 8.67 -0.63 -12.47
CA PRO A 96 8.59 -2.04 -12.82
C PRO A 96 7.20 -2.58 -12.51
N LEU A 97 6.45 -2.95 -13.55
CA LEU A 97 5.14 -3.58 -13.40
C LEU A 97 5.30 -5.07 -13.10
N SER A 98 4.63 -5.56 -12.05
CA SER A 98 4.32 -6.98 -11.93
C SER A 98 3.23 -7.35 -12.95
N ALA A 99 3.24 -8.61 -13.40
CA ALA A 99 2.41 -9.08 -14.52
C ALA A 99 0.88 -8.96 -14.32
N GLU A 100 0.38 -8.64 -13.12
CA GLU A 100 -1.07 -8.56 -12.83
C GLU A 100 -1.52 -7.21 -12.26
N LYS A 101 -2.66 -6.74 -12.79
CA LYS A 101 -3.49 -5.57 -12.43
C LYS A 101 -2.75 -4.39 -11.77
N ALA A 102 -2.16 -3.55 -12.62
CA ALA A 102 -1.41 -2.36 -12.22
C ALA A 102 -2.24 -1.28 -11.49
N ASP A 103 -3.57 -1.31 -11.63
CA ASP A 103 -4.51 -0.36 -11.02
C ASP A 103 -5.11 -0.86 -9.70
N ARG A 104 -4.62 -1.98 -9.17
CA ARG A 104 -4.97 -2.41 -7.81
C ARG A 104 -4.49 -1.39 -6.80
N PHE A 105 -5.32 -1.13 -5.78
CA PHE A 105 -4.98 -0.20 -4.71
C PHE A 105 -3.60 -0.48 -4.08
N ALA A 106 -3.33 -1.75 -3.75
CA ALA A 106 -2.05 -2.16 -3.16
C ALA A 106 -0.87 -1.96 -4.12
N ALA A 107 -1.07 -2.24 -5.42
CA ALA A 107 -0.04 -2.04 -6.45
C ALA A 107 0.30 -0.56 -6.62
N LEU A 108 -0.68 0.32 -6.51
CA LEU A 108 -0.49 1.77 -6.59
C LEU A 108 0.27 2.33 -5.39
N LEU A 109 0.06 1.80 -4.19
CA LEU A 109 0.87 2.16 -3.02
C LEU A 109 2.33 1.72 -3.20
N LEU A 110 2.57 0.53 -3.75
CA LEU A 110 3.94 0.06 -4.04
C LEU A 110 4.59 0.89 -5.16
N ALA A 111 3.83 1.28 -6.18
CA ALA A 111 4.28 2.17 -7.24
C ALA A 111 4.63 3.57 -6.71
N ALA A 112 3.78 4.16 -5.85
CA ALA A 112 4.06 5.42 -5.17
C ALA A 112 5.32 5.32 -4.31
N SER A 113 5.49 4.20 -3.60
CA SER A 113 6.69 3.93 -2.82
C SER A 113 7.96 3.80 -3.67
N TRP A 114 7.86 3.27 -4.89
CA TRP A 114 8.98 3.25 -5.84
C TRP A 114 9.30 4.66 -6.34
N LEU A 115 8.27 5.45 -6.66
CA LEU A 115 8.44 6.85 -7.06
C LEU A 115 9.10 7.67 -5.95
N GLU A 116 8.72 7.48 -4.68
CA GLU A 116 9.37 8.13 -3.54
C GLU A 116 10.88 7.84 -3.47
N ASP A 117 11.29 6.60 -3.77
CA ASP A 117 12.70 6.19 -3.73
C ASP A 117 13.48 6.66 -4.97
N ASN A 118 12.82 6.81 -6.12
CA ASN A 118 13.44 7.09 -7.43
C ASN A 118 13.21 8.54 -7.92
N ALA A 119 12.41 9.33 -7.20
CA ALA A 119 12.28 10.74 -7.46
C ALA A 119 13.64 11.42 -7.20
N VAL A 120 14.24 11.95 -8.26
CA VAL A 120 15.30 12.96 -8.11
C VAL A 120 14.67 14.10 -7.32
N GLN A 121 15.21 14.45 -6.14
CA GLN A 121 14.76 15.63 -5.41
C GLN A 121 14.97 16.86 -6.30
N GLY A 122 13.92 17.28 -7.01
CA GLY A 122 14.09 17.99 -8.27
C GLY A 122 12.90 18.85 -8.66
N SER A 123 12.30 19.56 -7.70
CA SER A 123 11.96 20.96 -7.94
C SER A 123 12.05 21.72 -6.62
N VAL A 124 13.10 22.53 -6.49
CA VAL A 124 13.02 23.70 -5.63
C VAL A 124 11.89 24.52 -6.24
N ILE A 125 10.75 24.63 -5.54
CA ILE A 125 9.73 25.61 -5.90
C ILE A 125 10.44 26.95 -5.82
N ASN A 126 10.78 27.54 -6.96
CA ASN A 126 11.38 28.86 -7.02
C ASN A 126 10.30 29.86 -6.59
N PRO A 127 10.41 30.54 -5.45
CA PRO A 127 9.37 31.44 -4.97
C PRO A 127 9.22 32.71 -5.81
N ASN A 128 10.00 32.89 -6.89
CA ASN A 128 9.98 34.08 -7.75
C ASN A 128 9.25 33.92 -9.09
N SER A 129 8.44 32.88 -9.28
CA SER A 129 7.58 32.79 -10.48
C SER A 129 6.24 33.49 -10.27
N VAL A 130 6.28 34.80 -9.97
CA VAL A 130 5.20 35.74 -10.27
C VAL A 130 5.84 36.90 -11.01
N ILE A 131 5.67 36.90 -12.33
CA ILE A 131 5.76 38.11 -13.16
C ILE A 131 4.50 38.12 -14.03
#